data_AF-A0A3C0G5W3-F1
#
_entry.id   AF-A0A3C0G5W3-F1
#
_cell.length_a   1.000
_cell.length_b   1.000
_cell.length_c   1.000
_cell.angle_alpha   90.00
_cell.angle_beta   90.00
_cell.angle_gamma   90.00
#
_symmetry.space_group_name_H-M   'P 1'
#
loop_
_entity.id
_entity.type
_entity.pdbx_description
1 polymer ?
#
loop_
_entity_poly.entity_id
_entity_poly.type
_entity_poly.pdbx_seq_one_letter_code
_entity_poly.pdbx_strand_id
1 'polypeptide(L)' 'MASPAIDAFITFRFLKLLVTPFNKTEAFKLGIIDERGKVLRKYRTLERAEERQAYTILHRLVFNVKKLIEKV' A
#
# COMPACT_ATOMS: atom_id res chain seq x y z
N MET A 1 -11.39 -5.04 22.11
CA MET A 1 -11.41 -5.92 20.93
C MET A 1 -12.04 -5.14 19.79
N ALA A 2 -11.45 -5.13 18.60
CA ALA A 2 -12.10 -4.55 17.44
C ALA A 2 -13.39 -5.33 17.14
N SER A 3 -14.38 -4.68 16.53
CA SER A 3 -15.58 -5.38 16.07
C SER A 3 -15.20 -6.37 14.95
N PRO A 4 -15.79 -7.59 14.91
CA PRO A 4 -15.57 -8.54 13.81
C PRO A 4 -15.76 -7.94 12.41
N ALA A 5 -16.64 -6.94 12.27
CA ALA A 5 -16.85 -6.23 11.00
C ALA A 5 -15.63 -5.37 10.59
N ILE A 6 -14.96 -4.74 11.55
CA ILE A 6 -13.74 -3.96 11.32
C ILE A 6 -12.61 -4.89 10.90
N ASP A 7 -12.46 -6.01 11.57
CA ASP A 7 -11.44 -7.01 11.25
C ASP A 7 -11.66 -7.59 9.84
N ALA A 8 -12.91 -7.91 9.49
CA ALA A 8 -13.26 -8.37 8.15
C ALA A 8 -12.92 -7.31 7.09
N PHE A 9 -13.22 -6.03 7.35
CA PHE A 9 -12.91 -4.94 6.43
C PHE A 9 -11.40 -4.74 6.23
N ILE A 10 -10.62 -4.75 7.31
CA ILE A 10 -9.16 -4.60 7.23
C ILE A 10 -8.54 -5.78 6.48
N THR A 11 -9.00 -7.00 6.77
CA THR A 11 -8.57 -8.23 6.08
C THR A 11 -8.83 -8.15 4.59
N PHE A 12 -10.05 -7.77 4.20
CA PHE A 12 -10.40 -7.60 2.79
C PHE A 12 -9.52 -6.53 2.11
N ARG A 13 -9.31 -5.39 2.77
CA ARG A 13 -8.45 -4.31 2.25
C ARG A 13 -7.00 -4.78 2.09
N PHE A 14 -6.48 -5.53 3.05
CA PHE A 14 -5.14 -6.12 2.99
C PHE A 14 -5.00 -7.03 1.78
N LEU A 15 -5.91 -8.00 1.62
CA LEU A 15 -5.90 -8.94 0.50
C LEU A 15 -6.03 -8.21 -0.84
N LYS A 16 -6.96 -7.26 -0.93
CA LYS A 16 -7.15 -6.43 -2.13
C LYS A 16 -5.86 -5.70 -2.51
N LEU A 17 -5.18 -5.06 -1.56
CA LEU A 17 -3.91 -4.37 -1.82
C LEU A 17 -2.80 -5.36 -2.22
N LEU A 18 -2.78 -6.56 -1.64
CA LEU A 18 -1.75 -7.57 -1.92
C LEU A 18 -1.85 -8.10 -3.36
N VAL A 19 -3.05 -8.39 -3.84
CA VAL A 19 -3.27 -8.90 -5.21
C VAL A 19 -3.31 -7.79 -6.27
N THR A 20 -3.50 -6.54 -5.88
CA THR A 20 -3.53 -5.41 -6.83
C THR A 20 -2.13 -5.17 -7.39
N PRO A 21 -1.95 -5.16 -8.73
CA PRO A 21 -0.69 -4.77 -9.38
C PRO A 21 -0.23 -3.36 -8.96
N PHE A 22 1.09 -3.13 -8.81
CA PHE A 22 1.60 -1.84 -8.33
C PHE A 22 1.16 -0.68 -9.22
N ASN A 23 1.18 -0.87 -10.54
CA ASN A 23 0.76 0.12 -11.53
C ASN A 23 -0.74 0.52 -11.45
N LYS A 24 -1.56 -0.23 -10.71
CA LYS A 24 -2.97 0.07 -10.46
C LYS A 24 -3.24 0.73 -9.11
N THR A 25 -2.21 0.92 -8.29
CA THR A 25 -2.35 1.57 -6.97
C THR A 25 -2.31 3.09 -7.08
N GLU A 26 -3.01 3.78 -6.18
CA GLU A 26 -2.94 5.25 -6.11
C GLU A 26 -1.52 5.74 -5.79
N ALA A 27 -0.75 4.97 -5.02
CA ALA A 27 0.65 5.28 -4.74
C ALA A 27 1.50 5.33 -6.03
N PHE A 28 1.22 4.47 -7.00
CA PHE A 28 1.90 4.52 -8.31
C PHE A 28 1.43 5.70 -9.14
N LYS A 29 0.12 5.95 -9.20
CA LYS A 29 -0.45 7.10 -9.94
C LYS A 29 0.08 8.44 -9.42
N LEU A 30 0.32 8.56 -8.12
CA LEU A 30 0.88 9.74 -7.46
C LEU A 30 2.42 9.79 -7.49
N GLY A 31 3.08 8.84 -8.17
CA GLY A 31 4.55 8.79 -8.30
C GLY A 31 5.29 8.54 -6.99
N ILE A 32 4.65 7.91 -6.00
CA ILE A 32 5.25 7.56 -4.70
C ILE A 32 6.09 6.28 -4.84
N ILE A 33 5.63 5.34 -5.66
CA ILE A 33 6.31 4.08 -5.98
C ILE A 33 6.45 3.87 -7.48
N ASP A 34 7.39 3.03 -7.91
CA ASP A 34 7.51 2.56 -9.29
C ASP A 34 6.66 1.31 -9.57
N GLU A 35 6.74 0.79 -10.80
CA GLU A 35 6.00 -0.39 -11.26
C GLU A 35 6.36 -1.68 -10.51
N ARG A 36 7.49 -1.70 -9.79
CA ARG A 36 7.99 -2.82 -8.97
C ARG A 36 7.85 -2.56 -7.47
N GLY A 37 7.17 -1.48 -7.07
CA GLY A 37 6.98 -1.12 -5.66
C GLY A 37 8.24 -0.56 -4.98
N LYS A 38 9.24 -0.11 -5.74
CA LYS A 38 10.37 0.69 -5.21
C LYS A 38 9.84 2.05 -4.77
N VAL A 39 10.27 2.49 -3.60
CA VAL A 39 9.85 3.78 -3.05
C VAL A 39 10.65 4.89 -3.71
N LEU A 40 9.97 5.78 -4.45
CA LEU A 40 10.55 6.96 -5.09
C LEU A 40 10.50 8.17 -4.15
N ARG A 41 9.40 8.31 -3.40
CA ARG A 41 9.19 9.39 -2.43
C ARG A 41 8.96 8.83 -1.03
N LYS A 42 9.75 9.28 -0.06
CA LYS A 42 9.64 8.79 1.33
C LYS A 42 8.37 9.36 1.98
N TYR A 43 7.73 8.60 2.87
CA TYR A 43 6.51 9.05 3.56
C TYR A 43 6.65 10.44 4.22
N ARG A 44 7.84 10.75 4.75
CA ARG A 44 8.14 12.04 5.40
C ARG A 44 8.13 13.24 4.44
N THR A 45 8.31 13.00 3.14
CA THR A 45 8.29 14.04 2.09
C THR A 45 6.92 14.16 1.42
N LEU A 46 5.89 13.48 1.95
CA LEU A 46 4.52 13.57 1.47
C LEU A 46 3.78 14.67 2.24
N GLU A 47 3.35 15.69 1.52
CA GLU A 47 2.73 16.90 2.08
C GLU A 47 1.21 16.85 1.91
N ARG A 48 0.74 16.32 0.78
CA ARG A 48 -0.68 16.30 0.45
C ARG A 48 -1.40 15.18 1.20
N ALA A 49 -2.64 15.44 1.59
CA ALA A 49 -3.48 14.46 2.29
C ALA A 49 -3.69 13.19 1.44
N GLU A 50 -3.89 13.35 0.13
CA GLU A 50 -4.07 12.27 -0.84
C GLU A 50 -2.86 11.32 -0.89
N GLU A 51 -1.65 11.88 -0.88
CA GLU A 51 -0.40 11.10 -0.87
C GLU A 51 -0.28 10.26 0.40
N ARG A 52 -0.60 10.86 1.55
CA ARG A 52 -0.57 10.17 2.84
C ARG A 52 -1.63 9.06 2.92
N GLN A 53 -2.79 9.27 2.32
CA GLN A 53 -3.86 8.27 2.23
C GLN A 53 -3.53 7.12 1.27
N ALA A 54 -2.84 7.42 0.16
CA ALA A 54 -2.37 6.43 -0.80
C ALA A 54 -1.17 5.62 -0.29
N TYR A 55 -0.45 6.13 0.71
CA TYR A 55 0.78 5.53 1.22
C TYR A 55 0.83 5.40 2.75
N THR A 56 -0.25 4.88 3.33
CA THR A 56 -0.35 4.63 4.78
C THR A 56 0.59 3.52 5.27
N ILE A 57 0.60 3.26 6.58
CA ILE A 57 1.33 2.13 7.17
C ILE A 57 0.87 0.77 6.60
N LEU A 58 -0.42 0.59 6.35
CA LEU A 58 -0.97 -0.63 5.75
C LEU A 58 -0.40 -0.85 4.35
N HIS A 59 -0.39 0.19 3.50
CA HIS A 59 0.18 0.11 2.15
C HIS A 59 1.66 -0.27 2.19
N ARG A 60 2.45 0.39 3.06
CA ARG A 60 3.88 0.10 3.21
C ARG A 60 4.15 -1.35 3.61
N LEU A 61 3.37 -1.87 4.56
CA LEU A 61 3.48 -3.26 4.99
C LEU A 61 3.13 -4.22 3.85
N VAL A 62 1.97 -4.03 3.20
CA VAL A 62 1.51 -4.89 2.10
C VAL A 62 2.49 -4.86 0.92
N PHE A 63 3.00 -3.69 0.52
CA PHE A 63 3.95 -3.58 -0.58
C PHE A 63 5.28 -4.25 -0.27
N ASN A 64 5.75 -4.20 0.98
CA ASN A 64 6.95 -4.92 1.40
C ASN A 64 6.72 -6.44 1.38
N VAL A 65 5.59 -6.92 1.88
CA VAL A 65 5.20 -8.34 1.81
C VAL A 65 5.14 -8.79 0.35
N LYS A 66 4.46 -8.03 -0.51
CA LYS A 66 4.36 -8.32 -1.94
C LYS A 66 5.73 -8.45 -2.62
N LYS A 67 6.63 -7.50 -2.37
CA LYS A 67 8.01 -7.56 -2.88
C LYS A 67 8.83 -8.73 -2.33
N LEU A 68 8.54 -9.21 -1.12
CA LEU A 68 9.20 -10.41 -0.58
C LEU A 68 8.70 -11.65 -1.32
N ILE A 69 7.39 -11.74 -1.58
CA ILE A 69 6.80 -12.86 -2.31
C ILE A 69 7.31 -12.90 -3.75
N GLU A 70 7.40 -11.76 -4.45
CA GLU A 70 7.91 -11.70 -5.84
C GLU A 70 9.39 -12.05 -5.99
N LYS A 71 10.16 -12.07 -4.89
CA LYS A 71 11.59 -12.43 -4.89
C LYS A 71 11.85 -13.92 -4.72
N VAL A 72 10.87 -14.67 -4.24
CA VAL A 72 10.94 -16.12 -4.00
C VAL A 72 10.34 -16.84 -5.19
#